data_AF-G9EUC0-F1
#
_entry.id   AF-G9EUC0-F1
#
_cell.length_a   1.000
_cell.length_b   1.000
_cell.length_c   1.000
_cell.angle_alpha   90.00
_cell.angle_beta   90.00
_cell.angle_gamma   90.00
#
_symmetry.space_group_name_H-M   'P 1'
#
loop_
_entity.id
_entity.type
_entity.pdbx_description
1 polymer ?
#
loop_
_entity_poly.entity_id
_entity_poly.type
_entity_poly.pdbx_seq_one_letter_code
_entity_poly.pdbx_strand_id
1 'polypeptide(L)'
;MKKFIPGEYYHTLNELPFPIIQPSYLGFQLVVQYLNQKYATEIIRAEVDIYWLPHVEKNIHLLNEKIAEARKTQSDYRFAWIPGKAHVVNFVYIREKGEEALFYSDSNRNPDATIPDFAQKLSKITGLPVYTTLGNRQADLRSCFTDSLAFSRDITRRNKMTGEYLIPNFLSVLKQRAKKLGESSFEVKLPDALLKTSQISKFLDAHKESSHHVIHKNETLKLFRARYSKETVVNGQKKMIATYLVEKGYKYRDIMQIQFYLNQMPYLSEMQKKAFVKEAKTLLKSQSQPNGLHEYAIQKATELGFPPEMVTPENPFLSAAMSKCGDSTVFHEIVSGQALSDLKAFYKLIPSQFHLRVLTNPEQNKKNTALHWATSYPEKFKYLLSSLSEEHRMNAVTVQGENNNTVLHWLSSKSELLEFVLRSIPEEHRLQALAAPGQNGNTVLHWLETAPTSLSLALSLLPQSQRLEALTVAGEQGASALHWIKSKPESMKAVLSCLSKAECQALNKVLKKELPSSCSELRTLLQKNMPIRATVSFFSLKNSDFPVPVKNVGLTLS
;
A
#
# COMPACT_ATOMS: atom_id res chain seq x y z
N MET A 1 -14.55 -15.06 15.78
CA MET A 1 -14.84 -13.69 15.31
C MET A 1 -15.42 -12.92 16.48
N LYS A 2 -14.90 -11.74 16.83
CA LYS A 2 -15.46 -10.92 17.92
C LYS A 2 -16.82 -10.37 17.54
N LYS A 3 -17.74 -10.37 18.50
CA LYS A 3 -19.05 -9.73 18.37
C LYS A 3 -18.92 -8.21 18.55
N PHE A 4 -19.67 -7.45 17.77
CA PHE A 4 -19.74 -5.99 17.91
C PHE A 4 -20.58 -5.64 19.15
N ILE A 5 -20.02 -4.85 20.07
CA ILE A 5 -20.70 -4.38 21.28
C ILE A 5 -20.98 -2.87 21.12
N PRO A 6 -22.24 -2.45 20.88
CA PRO A 6 -22.58 -1.05 20.60
C PRO A 6 -21.95 0.00 21.52
N GLY A 7 -21.99 -0.23 22.84
CA GLY A 7 -21.50 0.72 23.84
C GLY A 7 -20.00 1.02 23.78
N GLU A 8 -19.19 0.15 23.15
CA GLU A 8 -17.76 0.39 22.94
C GLU A 8 -17.50 1.34 21.76
N TYR A 9 -18.44 1.46 20.83
CA TYR A 9 -18.27 2.16 19.55
C TYR A 9 -19.13 3.42 19.43
N TYR A 10 -20.30 3.47 20.07
CA TYR A 10 -21.13 4.66 20.09
C TYR A 10 -22.10 4.67 21.27
N HIS A 11 -22.54 5.88 21.62
CA HIS A 11 -23.62 6.12 22.56
C HIS A 11 -24.79 6.74 21.83
N THR A 12 -26.00 6.24 22.11
CA THR A 12 -27.25 6.89 21.68
C THR A 12 -27.69 7.82 22.79
N LEU A 13 -27.76 9.11 22.50
CA LEU A 13 -28.16 10.13 23.45
C LEU A 13 -29.56 10.61 23.11
N ASN A 14 -30.46 10.54 24.09
CA ASN A 14 -31.86 10.95 23.92
C ASN A 14 -31.99 12.47 24.03
N GLU A 15 -31.37 13.20 23.10
CA GLU A 15 -31.59 14.64 22.96
C GLU A 15 -32.94 14.90 22.26
N LEU A 16 -33.66 15.93 22.67
CA LEU A 16 -34.90 16.35 22.00
C LEU A 16 -34.54 17.23 20.79
N PRO A 17 -35.20 17.06 19.62
CA PRO A 17 -36.36 16.20 19.36
C PRO A 17 -35.99 14.81 18.79
N PHE A 18 -34.71 14.51 18.54
CA PHE A 18 -34.27 13.24 17.95
C PHE A 18 -33.01 12.72 18.65
N PRO A 19 -32.92 11.40 18.89
CA PRO A 19 -31.71 10.81 19.45
C PRO A 19 -30.48 11.05 18.56
N ILE A 20 -29.35 11.34 19.20
CA ILE A 20 -28.08 11.62 18.55
C ILE A 20 -27.14 10.43 18.77
N ILE A 21 -26.46 10.01 17.72
CA ILE A 21 -25.38 9.02 17.81
C ILE A 21 -24.07 9.76 18.05
N GLN A 22 -23.49 9.57 19.24
CA GLN A 22 -22.13 10.01 19.55
C GLN A 22 -21.17 8.84 19.36
N PRO A 23 -20.27 8.88 18.36
CA PRO A 23 -19.19 7.91 18.24
C PRO A 23 -18.28 7.95 19.49
N SER A 24 -17.89 6.78 19.99
CA SER A 24 -16.71 6.66 20.86
C SER A 24 -15.44 6.89 20.03
N TYR A 25 -14.28 6.90 20.67
CA TYR A 25 -13.00 6.97 19.96
C TYR A 25 -12.86 5.87 18.89
N LEU A 26 -13.14 4.61 19.27
CA LEU A 26 -13.06 3.45 18.38
C LEU A 26 -14.08 3.55 17.23
N GLY A 27 -15.31 3.94 17.52
CA GLY A 27 -16.33 4.13 16.48
C GLY A 27 -15.95 5.24 15.50
N PHE A 28 -15.40 6.34 16.01
CA PHE A 28 -14.91 7.44 15.17
C PHE A 28 -13.82 6.97 14.21
N GLN A 29 -12.85 6.19 14.70
CA GLN A 29 -11.78 5.63 13.87
C GLN A 29 -12.33 4.73 12.74
N LEU A 30 -13.31 3.89 13.02
CA LEU A 30 -13.96 3.05 12.00
C LEU A 30 -14.65 3.89 10.93
N VAL A 31 -15.31 4.99 11.31
CA VAL A 31 -15.94 5.89 10.33
C VAL A 31 -14.88 6.62 9.51
N VAL A 32 -13.80 7.12 10.13
CA VAL A 32 -12.68 7.76 9.42
C VAL A 32 -12.06 6.80 8.40
N GLN A 33 -11.80 5.55 8.80
CA GLN A 33 -11.29 4.51 7.90
C GLN A 33 -12.21 4.33 6.68
N TYR A 34 -13.52 4.19 6.92
CA TYR A 34 -14.51 4.08 5.85
C TYR A 34 -14.51 5.31 4.93
N LEU A 35 -14.48 6.51 5.49
CA LEU A 35 -14.53 7.75 4.71
C LEU A 35 -13.30 7.91 3.83
N ASN A 36 -12.11 7.68 4.38
CA ASN A 36 -10.83 7.75 3.66
C ASN A 36 -10.81 6.74 2.50
N GLN A 37 -11.19 5.48 2.76
CA GLN A 37 -11.22 4.45 1.72
C GLN A 37 -12.27 4.73 0.64
N LYS A 38 -13.49 5.10 1.04
CA LYS A 38 -14.60 5.27 0.08
C LYS A 38 -14.47 6.54 -0.76
N TYR A 39 -14.11 7.65 -0.13
CA TYR A 39 -14.15 8.97 -0.73
C TYR A 39 -12.77 9.54 -1.06
N ALA A 40 -11.69 8.75 -0.90
CA ALA A 40 -10.32 9.22 -1.09
C ALA A 40 -10.05 10.51 -0.30
N THR A 41 -10.63 10.60 0.90
CA THR A 41 -10.41 11.68 1.85
C THR A 41 -9.15 11.43 2.64
N GLU A 42 -8.68 12.46 3.32
CA GLU A 42 -7.56 12.36 4.25
C GLU A 42 -7.96 12.99 5.58
N ILE A 43 -8.68 12.19 6.37
CA ILE A 43 -9.13 12.57 7.70
C ILE A 43 -8.27 11.85 8.72
N ILE A 44 -7.72 12.60 9.66
CA ILE A 44 -6.87 12.14 10.74
C ILE A 44 -7.61 12.42 12.05
N ARG A 45 -7.86 11.36 12.81
CA ARG A 45 -8.42 11.45 14.16
C ARG A 45 -7.27 11.53 15.16
N ALA A 46 -7.27 12.57 16.01
CA ALA A 46 -6.25 12.74 17.05
C ALA A 46 -6.88 12.74 18.44
N GLU A 47 -6.43 11.86 19.33
CA GLU A 47 -6.98 11.74 20.68
C GLU A 47 -6.43 12.80 21.66
N VAL A 48 -6.50 14.05 21.25
CA VAL A 48 -5.93 15.18 21.98
C VAL A 48 -7.06 16.00 22.56
N ASP A 49 -6.99 16.37 23.84
CA ASP A 49 -7.85 17.42 24.37
C ASP A 49 -7.34 18.78 23.91
N ILE A 50 -8.19 19.61 23.29
CA ILE A 50 -7.78 20.91 22.75
C ILE A 50 -8.70 22.05 23.17
N TYR A 51 -9.52 21.84 24.20
CA TYR A 51 -10.42 22.89 24.69
C TYR A 51 -9.71 24.12 25.25
N TRP A 52 -8.40 24.01 25.48
CA TRP A 52 -7.58 25.05 26.09
C TRP A 52 -6.27 25.27 25.32
N LEU A 53 -5.92 26.54 25.15
CA LEU A 53 -4.71 27.02 24.45
C LEU A 53 -3.41 26.26 24.81
N PRO A 54 -3.09 26.02 26.10
CA PRO A 54 -1.89 25.26 26.48
C PRO A 54 -1.87 23.82 25.93
N HIS A 55 -3.04 23.21 25.72
CA HIS A 55 -3.12 21.87 25.15
C HIS A 55 -2.91 21.88 23.64
N VAL A 56 -3.35 22.94 22.95
CA VAL A 56 -3.07 23.12 21.52
C VAL A 56 -1.57 23.26 21.31
N GLU A 57 -0.90 24.14 22.06
CA GLU A 57 0.56 24.31 21.99
C GLU A 57 1.32 22.99 22.23
N LYS A 58 0.89 22.19 23.21
CA LYS A 58 1.51 20.90 23.51
C LYS A 58 1.39 19.90 22.36
N ASN A 59 0.33 19.95 21.57
CA ASN A 59 0.00 18.92 20.58
C ASN A 59 0.09 19.40 19.13
N ILE A 60 0.34 20.69 18.91
CA ILE A 60 0.43 21.28 17.57
C ILE A 60 1.59 20.68 16.75
N HIS A 61 2.60 20.12 17.41
CA HIS A 61 3.70 19.42 16.74
C HIS A 61 3.18 18.27 15.86
N LEU A 62 2.13 17.54 16.28
CA LEU A 62 1.50 16.48 15.49
C LEU A 62 0.87 17.02 14.20
N LEU A 63 0.27 18.21 14.27
CA LEU A 63 -0.26 18.89 13.09
C LEU A 63 0.89 19.36 12.18
N ASN A 64 1.95 19.95 12.76
CA ASN A 64 3.11 20.43 12.03
C ASN A 64 3.88 19.31 11.32
N GLU A 65 4.03 18.14 11.95
CA GLU A 65 4.62 16.94 11.32
C GLU A 65 3.83 16.52 10.08
N LYS A 66 2.49 16.54 10.17
CA LYS A 66 1.63 16.23 9.01
C LYS A 66 1.65 17.30 7.94
N ILE A 67 1.78 18.58 8.31
CA ILE A 67 2.01 19.66 7.35
C ILE A 67 3.37 19.47 6.65
N ALA A 68 4.42 19.14 7.39
CA ALA A 68 5.74 18.88 6.84
C ALA A 68 5.74 17.67 5.88
N GLU A 69 4.98 16.62 6.19
CA GLU A 69 4.74 15.50 5.27
C GLU A 69 3.99 15.95 4.01
N ALA A 70 2.92 16.73 4.15
CA ALA A 70 2.15 17.26 3.02
C ALA A 70 2.99 18.15 2.08
N ARG A 71 3.95 18.91 2.63
CA ARG A 71 4.90 19.75 1.89
C ARG A 71 5.92 18.97 1.05
N LYS A 72 6.08 17.66 1.28
CA LYS A 72 6.91 16.80 0.42
C LYS A 72 6.28 16.55 -0.95
N THR A 73 4.98 16.81 -1.09
CA THR A 73 4.25 16.70 -2.35
C THR A 73 4.11 18.08 -3.01
N GLN A 74 4.16 18.16 -4.34
CA GLN A 74 4.07 19.44 -5.07
C GLN A 74 2.65 19.77 -5.57
N SER A 75 1.72 18.82 -5.60
CA SER A 75 0.34 18.99 -6.10
C SER A 75 -0.62 19.53 -5.04
N ASP A 76 -1.77 20.10 -5.43
CA ASP A 76 -2.80 20.54 -4.48
C ASP A 76 -3.14 19.44 -3.45
N TYR A 77 -3.21 19.83 -2.19
CA TYR A 77 -3.33 18.90 -1.07
C TYR A 77 -4.18 19.45 0.06
N ARG A 78 -4.99 18.57 0.66
CA ARG A 78 -5.85 18.88 1.79
C ARG A 78 -5.96 17.67 2.70
N PHE A 79 -5.75 17.87 3.98
CA PHE A 79 -6.08 16.89 5.01
C PHE A 79 -6.82 17.57 6.15
N ALA A 80 -7.68 16.81 6.81
CA ALA A 80 -8.42 17.25 7.99
C ALA A 80 -7.89 16.55 9.23
N TRP A 81 -7.56 17.33 10.25
CA TRP A 81 -7.14 16.87 11.56
C TRP A 81 -8.24 17.19 12.57
N ILE A 82 -8.78 16.16 13.23
CA ILE A 82 -9.95 16.26 14.12
C ILE A 82 -9.55 15.86 15.54
N PRO A 83 -9.25 16.83 16.42
CA PRO A 83 -8.88 16.60 17.81
C PRO A 83 -10.11 16.72 18.70
N GLY A 84 -9.92 16.37 19.97
CA GLY A 84 -10.91 16.54 21.03
C GLY A 84 -11.43 15.22 21.58
N LYS A 85 -11.73 15.14 22.88
CA LYS A 85 -12.30 13.93 23.52
C LYS A 85 -13.80 14.09 23.76
N ALA A 86 -14.18 15.08 24.56
CA ALA A 86 -15.58 15.34 24.91
C ALA A 86 -16.34 16.13 23.83
N HIS A 87 -15.64 16.98 23.09
CA HIS A 87 -16.13 17.53 21.81
C HIS A 87 -14.96 17.80 20.89
N VAL A 88 -15.27 17.86 19.61
CA VAL A 88 -14.31 17.83 18.53
C VAL A 88 -14.45 19.05 17.65
N VAL A 89 -13.34 19.50 17.09
CA VAL A 89 -13.28 20.62 16.16
C VAL A 89 -12.50 20.25 14.92
N ASN A 90 -12.67 21.02 13.86
CA ASN A 90 -12.08 20.74 12.57
C ASN A 90 -10.89 21.67 12.32
N PHE A 91 -9.71 21.08 12.09
CA PHE A 91 -8.60 21.75 11.43
C PHE A 91 -8.42 21.15 10.05
N VAL A 92 -8.26 21.99 9.04
CA VAL A 92 -7.98 21.55 7.68
C VAL A 92 -6.77 22.30 7.19
N TYR A 93 -5.72 21.57 6.85
CA TYR A 93 -4.62 22.12 6.07
C TYR A 93 -5.01 22.13 4.60
N ILE A 94 -4.71 23.24 3.93
CA ILE A 94 -5.05 23.46 2.53
C ILE A 94 -3.80 23.98 1.84
N ARG A 95 -3.38 23.30 0.78
CA ARG A 95 -2.42 23.80 -0.20
C ARG A 95 -3.04 23.77 -1.59
N GLU A 96 -3.15 24.93 -2.20
CA GLU A 96 -3.73 25.10 -3.53
C GLU A 96 -2.93 26.11 -4.33
N LYS A 97 -2.49 25.72 -5.54
CA LYS A 97 -1.76 26.60 -6.46
C LYS A 97 -0.53 27.26 -5.81
N GLY A 98 0.18 26.51 -4.96
CA GLY A 98 1.37 26.98 -4.25
C GLY A 98 1.10 27.81 -2.98
N GLU A 99 -0.16 28.13 -2.68
CA GLU A 99 -0.53 28.85 -1.46
C GLU A 99 -0.96 27.88 -0.36
N GLU A 100 -0.57 28.16 0.89
CA GLU A 100 -0.91 27.35 2.06
C GLU A 100 -1.77 28.12 3.05
N ALA A 101 -2.69 27.42 3.71
CA ALA A 101 -3.51 27.97 4.78
C ALA A 101 -4.01 26.89 5.73
N LEU A 102 -4.45 27.33 6.92
CA LEU A 102 -5.25 26.53 7.83
C LEU A 102 -6.68 27.05 7.85
N PHE A 103 -7.63 26.12 7.80
CA PHE A 103 -9.02 26.39 8.07
C PHE A 103 -9.43 25.75 9.41
N TYR A 104 -9.94 26.55 10.33
CA TYR A 104 -10.40 26.12 11.65
C TYR A 104 -11.91 26.35 11.79
N SER A 105 -12.65 25.34 12.22
CA SER A 105 -14.09 25.48 12.50
C SER A 105 -14.49 24.71 13.75
N ASP A 106 -15.08 25.42 14.68
CA ASP A 106 -15.83 24.88 15.81
C ASP A 106 -17.34 24.96 15.52
N SER A 107 -18.04 23.85 15.71
CA SER A 107 -19.48 23.73 15.45
C SER A 107 -20.34 24.36 16.55
N ASN A 108 -19.89 24.23 17.79
CA ASN A 108 -20.61 24.52 19.02
C ASN A 108 -19.71 25.33 19.93
N ARG A 109 -19.39 26.54 19.47
CA ARG A 109 -18.42 27.43 20.09
C ARG A 109 -18.85 27.75 21.52
N ASN A 110 -17.87 27.80 22.42
CA ASN A 110 -18.01 28.48 23.70
C ASN A 110 -18.14 30.00 23.46
N PRO A 111 -19.26 30.65 23.82
CA PRO A 111 -19.44 32.09 23.64
C PRO A 111 -18.36 32.93 24.34
N ASP A 112 -17.72 32.41 25.39
CA ASP A 112 -16.72 33.13 26.19
C ASP A 112 -15.29 33.05 25.62
N ALA A 113 -15.04 32.15 24.66
CA ALA A 113 -13.73 32.04 24.02
C ALA A 113 -13.57 33.10 22.91
N THR A 114 -12.60 34.00 23.02
CA THR A 114 -12.29 35.01 22.00
C THR A 114 -11.61 34.36 20.78
N ILE A 115 -12.40 33.88 19.81
CA ILE A 115 -11.90 33.31 18.53
C ILE A 115 -10.80 34.15 17.85
N PRO A 116 -10.87 35.50 17.82
CA PRO A 116 -9.82 36.30 17.20
C PRO A 116 -8.44 36.04 17.80
N ASP A 117 -8.36 35.80 19.12
CA ASP A 117 -7.11 35.49 19.81
C ASP A 117 -6.62 34.07 19.47
N PHE A 118 -7.51 33.08 19.43
CA PHE A 118 -7.14 31.71 19.09
C PHE A 118 -6.64 31.56 17.65
N ALA A 119 -7.34 32.15 16.67
CA ALA A 119 -6.93 32.07 15.26
C ALA A 119 -5.60 32.80 15.02
N GLN A 120 -5.38 33.95 15.68
CA GLN A 120 -4.11 34.66 15.62
C GLN A 120 -2.97 33.83 16.24
N LYS A 121 -3.20 33.21 17.40
CA LYS A 121 -2.21 32.34 18.05
C LYS A 121 -1.88 31.12 17.20
N LEU A 122 -2.88 30.45 16.64
CA LEU A 122 -2.66 29.33 15.74
C LEU A 122 -1.83 29.74 14.52
N SER A 123 -2.09 30.92 13.96
CA SER A 123 -1.31 31.47 12.85
C SER A 123 0.15 31.70 13.24
N LYS A 124 0.41 32.29 14.42
CA LYS A 124 1.77 32.50 14.95
C LYS A 124 2.53 31.18 15.16
N ILE A 125 1.86 30.16 15.70
CA ILE A 125 2.48 28.87 16.00
C ILE A 125 2.80 28.07 14.72
N THR A 126 1.93 28.15 13.72
CA THR A 126 2.05 27.34 12.50
C THR A 126 2.74 28.07 11.35
N GLY A 127 2.85 29.40 11.43
CA GLY A 127 3.34 30.25 10.35
C GLY A 127 2.39 30.35 9.15
N LEU A 128 1.14 29.88 9.29
CA LEU A 128 0.15 29.83 8.20
C LEU A 128 -0.97 30.84 8.42
N PRO A 129 -1.55 31.41 7.35
CA PRO A 129 -2.77 32.19 7.47
C PRO A 129 -3.93 31.30 7.93
N VAL A 130 -4.71 31.77 8.90
CA VAL A 130 -5.81 31.01 9.51
C VAL A 130 -7.16 31.60 9.13
N TYR A 131 -8.01 30.80 8.51
CA TYR A 131 -9.40 31.13 8.19
C TYR A 131 -10.33 30.43 9.17
N THR A 132 -11.27 31.16 9.76
CA THR A 132 -12.19 30.63 10.78
C THR A 132 -13.60 31.16 10.64
N THR A 133 -14.60 30.40 11.10
CA THR A 133 -15.99 30.82 11.13
C THR A 133 -16.37 31.36 12.51
N LEU A 134 -17.12 32.46 12.56
CA LEU A 134 -17.73 32.94 13.80
C LEU A 134 -19.18 32.48 13.94
N GLY A 135 -19.58 32.13 15.16
CA GLY A 135 -20.96 31.79 15.52
C GLY A 135 -21.23 30.29 15.61
N ASN A 136 -22.31 29.94 16.30
CA ASN A 136 -22.75 28.55 16.48
C ASN A 136 -23.55 28.10 15.27
N ARG A 137 -23.18 26.93 14.75
CA ARG A 137 -23.93 26.26 13.68
C ARG A 137 -24.56 24.95 14.12
N GLN A 138 -24.10 24.39 15.24
CA GLN A 138 -24.71 23.27 15.94
C GLN A 138 -25.74 23.77 16.96
N ALA A 139 -26.84 23.04 17.11
CA ALA A 139 -27.96 23.40 18.00
C ALA A 139 -28.10 22.49 19.22
N ASP A 140 -27.27 21.46 19.33
CA ASP A 140 -27.35 20.39 20.31
C ASP A 140 -25.98 20.15 20.99
N LEU A 141 -25.86 19.21 21.94
CA LEU A 141 -24.62 19.09 22.72
C LEU A 141 -23.55 18.20 22.06
N ARG A 142 -23.87 17.44 21.01
CA ARG A 142 -23.05 16.27 20.59
C ARG A 142 -22.95 16.05 19.08
N SER A 143 -23.64 16.83 18.26
CA SER A 143 -23.55 16.73 16.81
C SER A 143 -22.17 17.09 16.26
N CYS A 144 -21.27 17.68 17.05
CA CYS A 144 -19.91 18.04 16.64
C CYS A 144 -19.13 16.85 16.08
N PHE A 145 -19.35 15.65 16.62
CA PHE A 145 -18.72 14.43 16.10
C PHE A 145 -19.21 14.08 14.69
N THR A 146 -20.52 14.10 14.47
CA THR A 146 -21.10 13.75 13.16
C THR A 146 -20.85 14.86 12.14
N ASP A 147 -20.94 16.11 12.57
CA ASP A 147 -20.61 17.28 11.80
C ASP A 147 -19.15 17.23 11.35
N SER A 148 -18.19 17.09 12.27
CA SER A 148 -16.77 17.12 11.92
C SER A 148 -16.40 16.04 10.90
N LEU A 149 -16.99 14.84 10.99
CA LEU A 149 -16.84 13.77 10.00
C LEU A 149 -17.42 14.16 8.62
N ALA A 150 -18.65 14.69 8.58
CA ALA A 150 -19.29 15.06 7.32
C ALA A 150 -18.63 16.29 6.67
N PHE A 151 -18.21 17.25 7.49
CA PHE A 151 -17.57 18.49 7.12
C PHE A 151 -16.17 18.24 6.55
N SER A 152 -15.32 17.50 7.29
CA SER A 152 -13.99 17.09 6.82
C SER A 152 -14.04 16.24 5.55
N ARG A 153 -15.03 15.35 5.44
CA ARG A 153 -15.24 14.56 4.22
C ARG A 153 -15.46 15.46 3.02
N ASP A 154 -16.34 16.45 3.11
CA ASP A 154 -16.69 17.26 1.95
C ASP A 154 -15.55 18.19 1.51
N ILE A 155 -14.70 18.64 2.44
CA ILE A 155 -13.53 19.47 2.11
C ILE A 155 -12.39 18.65 1.49
N THR A 156 -12.12 17.45 2.02
CA THR A 156 -10.93 16.66 1.65
C THR A 156 -11.22 15.56 0.62
N ARG A 157 -12.48 15.35 0.25
CA ARG A 157 -12.87 14.31 -0.72
C ARG A 157 -12.31 14.63 -2.09
N ARG A 158 -11.65 13.63 -2.68
CA ARG A 158 -11.14 13.65 -4.06
C ARG A 158 -11.87 12.65 -4.94
N ASN A 159 -11.97 12.98 -6.22
CA ASN A 159 -12.28 11.99 -7.25
C ASN A 159 -11.06 11.08 -7.43
N LYS A 160 -11.23 9.76 -7.32
CA LYS A 160 -10.13 8.79 -7.44
C LYS A 160 -9.49 8.77 -8.83
N MET A 161 -10.23 9.14 -9.87
CA MET A 161 -9.74 9.13 -11.25
C MET A 161 -9.10 10.46 -11.64
N THR A 162 -9.73 11.58 -11.29
CA THR A 162 -9.25 12.91 -11.70
C THR A 162 -8.35 13.59 -10.66
N GLY A 163 -8.35 13.11 -9.41
CA GLY A 163 -7.65 13.75 -8.29
C GLY A 163 -8.33 15.03 -7.78
N GLU A 164 -9.35 15.53 -8.48
CA GLU A 164 -10.01 16.80 -8.16
C GLU A 164 -10.80 16.73 -6.86
N TYR A 165 -10.74 17.82 -6.09
CA TYR A 165 -11.53 17.98 -4.88
C TYR A 165 -13.01 18.22 -5.19
N LEU A 166 -13.89 17.68 -4.33
CA LEU A 166 -15.34 17.91 -4.44
C LEU A 166 -15.70 19.41 -4.41
N ILE A 167 -15.01 20.17 -3.57
CA ILE A 167 -15.11 21.63 -3.53
C ILE A 167 -13.86 22.18 -4.21
N PRO A 168 -13.92 22.60 -5.48
CA PRO A 168 -12.76 23.13 -6.20
C PRO A 168 -12.37 24.52 -5.68
N ASN A 169 -11.07 24.87 -5.78
CA ASN A 169 -10.53 26.19 -5.39
C ASN A 169 -10.97 26.65 -3.99
N PHE A 170 -10.99 25.75 -3.01
CA PHE A 170 -11.58 26.03 -1.71
C PHE A 170 -10.89 27.20 -1.00
N LEU A 171 -9.55 27.30 -1.09
CA LEU A 171 -8.82 28.41 -0.49
C LEU A 171 -9.19 29.76 -1.13
N SER A 172 -9.38 29.78 -2.46
CA SER A 172 -9.81 30.98 -3.17
C SER A 172 -11.21 31.43 -2.72
N VAL A 173 -12.14 30.48 -2.55
CA VAL A 173 -13.49 30.75 -2.04
C VAL A 173 -13.45 31.32 -0.62
N LEU A 174 -12.59 30.77 0.26
CA LEU A 174 -12.40 31.30 1.61
C LEU A 174 -11.89 32.75 1.57
N LYS A 175 -10.87 33.03 0.75
CA LYS A 175 -10.29 34.38 0.60
C LYS A 175 -11.31 35.41 0.12
N GLN A 176 -12.10 35.08 -0.90
CA GLN A 176 -13.12 36.00 -1.45
C GLN A 176 -14.21 36.35 -0.44
N ARG A 177 -14.42 35.48 0.55
CA ARG A 177 -15.49 35.60 1.56
C ARG A 177 -14.92 35.89 2.94
N ALA A 178 -13.68 36.36 2.99
CA ALA A 178 -12.94 36.65 4.22
C ALA A 178 -13.09 38.11 4.66
N LYS A 179 -13.15 38.31 5.97
CA LYS A 179 -12.95 39.59 6.64
C LYS A 179 -11.77 39.46 7.59
N LYS A 180 -10.87 40.44 7.59
CA LYS A 180 -9.68 40.43 8.44
C LYS A 180 -10.07 40.46 9.93
N LEU A 181 -9.51 39.55 10.72
CA LEU A 181 -9.63 39.50 12.18
C LEU A 181 -8.32 39.90 12.89
N GLY A 182 -7.19 39.63 12.25
CA GLY A 182 -5.85 39.96 12.73
C GLY A 182 -4.87 40.03 11.56
N GLU A 183 -3.57 40.09 11.84
CA GLU A 183 -2.53 40.23 10.81
C GLU A 183 -2.61 39.13 9.75
N SER A 184 -2.66 37.86 10.20
CA SER A 184 -2.72 36.65 9.36
C SER A 184 -3.91 35.74 9.73
N SER A 185 -4.99 36.32 10.26
CA SER A 185 -6.21 35.58 10.59
C SER A 185 -7.47 36.25 10.05
N PHE A 186 -8.44 35.43 9.64
CA PHE A 186 -9.59 35.86 8.87
C PHE A 186 -10.87 35.16 9.34
N GLU A 187 -11.95 35.93 9.48
CA GLU A 187 -13.31 35.42 9.57
C GLU A 187 -13.80 35.10 8.17
N VAL A 188 -14.42 33.95 7.95
CA VAL A 188 -14.93 33.55 6.63
C VAL A 188 -16.38 33.11 6.68
N LYS A 189 -17.13 33.48 5.63
CA LYS A 189 -18.42 32.86 5.33
C LYS A 189 -18.21 31.55 4.58
N LEU A 190 -18.74 30.47 5.14
CA LEU A 190 -18.72 29.14 4.51
C LEU A 190 -19.40 29.13 3.14
N PRO A 191 -18.90 28.33 2.18
CA PRO A 191 -19.63 28.05 0.94
C PRO A 191 -20.84 27.16 1.19
N ASP A 192 -21.83 27.22 0.29
CA ASP A 192 -23.10 26.49 0.41
C ASP A 192 -22.91 24.98 0.60
N ALA A 193 -21.88 24.40 -0.02
CA ALA A 193 -21.57 22.97 0.09
C ALA A 193 -21.29 22.51 1.54
N LEU A 194 -20.82 23.41 2.40
CA LEU A 194 -20.53 23.14 3.82
C LEU A 194 -21.69 23.53 4.75
N LEU A 195 -22.69 24.29 4.27
CA LEU A 195 -23.87 24.68 5.04
C LEU A 195 -24.90 23.56 5.22
N LYS A 196 -24.67 22.39 4.61
CA LYS A 196 -25.50 21.18 4.77
C LYS A 196 -25.56 20.69 6.21
N THR A 197 -24.50 20.90 6.99
CA THR A 197 -24.43 20.45 8.39
C THR A 197 -24.93 21.50 9.39
N SER A 198 -25.23 22.73 8.95
CA SER A 198 -25.70 23.80 9.83
C SER A 198 -27.15 23.54 10.30
N GLN A 199 -27.35 23.52 11.62
CA GLN A 199 -28.65 23.36 12.28
C GLN A 199 -29.27 24.72 12.64
N ILE A 200 -28.45 25.75 12.93
CA ILE A 200 -28.94 27.07 13.33
C ILE A 200 -29.22 27.95 12.11
N SER A 201 -30.48 28.33 11.91
CA SER A 201 -30.92 29.17 10.77
C SER A 201 -30.21 30.52 10.69
N LYS A 202 -29.96 31.18 11.83
CA LYS A 202 -29.24 32.48 11.84
C LYS A 202 -27.83 32.37 11.24
N PHE A 203 -27.12 31.30 11.54
CA PHE A 203 -25.79 31.04 10.97
C PHE A 203 -25.89 30.74 9.48
N LEU A 204 -26.84 29.87 9.09
CA LEU A 204 -27.12 29.57 7.69
C LEU A 204 -27.40 30.85 6.88
N ASP A 205 -28.30 31.71 7.35
CA ASP A 205 -28.70 32.92 6.64
C ASP A 205 -27.58 33.94 6.49
N ALA A 206 -26.68 34.02 7.49
CA ALA A 206 -25.51 34.88 7.42
C ALA A 206 -24.45 34.38 6.41
N HIS A 207 -24.44 33.08 6.11
CA HIS A 207 -23.42 32.42 5.29
C HIS A 207 -23.90 32.04 3.88
N LYS A 208 -25.20 31.84 3.65
CA LYS A 208 -25.70 31.36 2.35
C LYS A 208 -25.29 32.28 1.19
N GLU A 209 -24.97 31.67 0.07
CA GLU A 209 -24.77 32.37 -1.20
C GLU A 209 -26.11 32.76 -1.83
N SER A 210 -26.11 33.79 -2.68
CA SER A 210 -27.26 34.16 -3.50
C SER A 210 -27.48 33.20 -4.68
N SER A 211 -26.55 32.26 -4.89
CA SER A 211 -26.44 31.42 -6.09
C SER A 211 -27.39 30.22 -6.04
N HIS A 212 -27.69 29.66 -7.21
CA HIS A 212 -28.42 28.40 -7.36
C HIS A 212 -27.47 27.23 -7.62
N HIS A 213 -26.25 27.30 -7.07
CA HIS A 213 -25.22 26.29 -7.32
C HIS A 213 -25.65 24.92 -6.76
N VAL A 214 -25.32 23.90 -7.53
CA VAL A 214 -25.55 22.51 -7.15
C VAL A 214 -24.47 22.10 -6.15
N ILE A 215 -24.88 21.65 -4.96
CA ILE A 215 -23.97 21.31 -3.86
C ILE A 215 -23.92 19.82 -3.54
N HIS A 216 -24.89 19.06 -4.01
CA HIS A 216 -24.96 17.63 -3.80
C HIS A 216 -25.74 16.94 -4.92
N LYS A 217 -25.05 16.12 -5.73
CA LYS A 217 -25.63 15.50 -6.92
C LYS A 217 -26.19 16.56 -7.86
N ASN A 218 -27.50 16.76 -7.88
CA ASN A 218 -28.22 17.73 -8.72
C ASN A 218 -29.08 18.69 -7.88
N GLU A 219 -28.80 18.80 -6.58
CA GLU A 219 -29.58 19.62 -5.64
C GLU A 219 -28.82 20.87 -5.22
N THR A 220 -29.56 21.99 -5.16
CA THR A 220 -29.12 23.23 -4.49
C THR A 220 -29.20 23.08 -2.97
N LEU A 221 -28.61 24.04 -2.22
CA LEU A 221 -28.72 24.06 -0.76
C LEU A 221 -30.17 24.09 -0.28
N LYS A 222 -31.04 24.85 -0.96
CA LYS A 222 -32.47 24.93 -0.65
C LYS A 222 -33.16 23.58 -0.76
N LEU A 223 -33.00 22.88 -1.90
CA LEU A 223 -33.60 21.58 -2.14
C LEU A 223 -33.07 20.52 -1.17
N PHE A 224 -31.76 20.53 -0.95
CA PHE A 224 -31.12 19.63 -0.01
C PHE A 224 -31.69 19.79 1.41
N ARG A 225 -31.81 21.03 1.88
CA ARG A 225 -32.34 21.33 3.22
C ARG A 225 -33.82 21.01 3.35
N ALA A 226 -34.62 21.26 2.30
CA ALA A 226 -36.03 20.87 2.31
C ALA A 226 -36.22 19.37 2.52
N ARG A 227 -35.36 18.54 1.88
CA ARG A 227 -35.38 17.08 2.10
C ARG A 227 -34.95 16.68 3.52
N TYR A 228 -33.98 17.37 4.10
CA TYR A 228 -33.42 17.08 5.42
C TYR A 228 -33.94 18.04 6.50
N SER A 229 -35.24 18.33 6.48
CA SER A 229 -35.90 19.10 7.52
C SER A 229 -37.21 18.43 7.92
N LYS A 230 -37.52 18.42 9.21
CA LYS A 230 -38.76 17.84 9.75
C LYS A 230 -39.44 18.82 10.70
N GLU A 231 -40.75 18.97 10.57
CA GLU A 231 -41.55 19.72 11.54
C GLU A 231 -41.62 18.92 12.85
N THR A 232 -41.35 19.58 13.97
CA THR A 232 -41.47 18.99 15.30
C THR A 232 -41.78 20.06 16.34
N VAL A 233 -42.19 19.64 17.53
CA VAL A 233 -42.50 20.54 18.65
C VAL A 233 -41.27 20.68 19.53
N VAL A 234 -40.75 21.91 19.64
CA VAL A 234 -39.63 22.25 20.53
C VAL A 234 -40.13 23.33 21.48
N ASN A 235 -40.11 23.05 22.79
CA ASN A 235 -40.62 23.93 23.85
C ASN A 235 -42.06 24.42 23.56
N GLY A 236 -42.94 23.50 23.15
CA GLY A 236 -44.36 23.80 22.85
C GLY A 236 -44.60 24.53 21.51
N GLN A 237 -43.57 24.89 20.75
CA GLN A 237 -43.70 25.56 19.46
C GLN A 237 -43.35 24.63 18.31
N LYS A 238 -44.17 24.63 17.25
CA LYS A 238 -43.85 23.97 15.99
C LYS A 238 -42.65 24.66 15.33
N LYS A 239 -41.59 23.90 15.09
CA LYS A 239 -40.37 24.37 14.44
C LYS A 239 -39.93 23.36 13.39
N MET A 240 -39.42 23.88 12.27
CA MET A 240 -38.71 23.08 11.28
C MET A 240 -37.27 22.86 11.76
N ILE A 241 -36.88 21.61 11.98
CA ILE A 241 -35.55 21.24 12.47
C ILE A 241 -34.78 20.50 11.36
N ALA A 242 -33.52 20.87 11.17
CA ALA A 242 -32.62 20.19 10.23
C ALA A 242 -32.24 18.79 10.75
N THR A 243 -32.50 17.75 9.98
CA THR A 243 -32.30 16.34 10.37
C THR A 243 -31.06 15.70 9.77
N TYR A 244 -30.33 16.41 8.90
CA TYR A 244 -29.21 15.82 8.16
C TYR A 244 -28.14 15.17 9.06
N LEU A 245 -27.73 15.85 10.14
CA LEU A 245 -26.74 15.30 11.07
C LEU A 245 -27.29 14.11 11.87
N VAL A 246 -28.55 14.14 12.27
CA VAL A 246 -29.22 13.00 12.92
C VAL A 246 -29.19 11.76 12.01
N GLU A 247 -29.62 11.93 10.76
CA GLU A 247 -29.62 10.85 9.77
C GLU A 247 -28.20 10.36 9.43
N LYS A 248 -27.21 11.25 9.43
CA LYS A 248 -25.80 10.86 9.30
C LYS A 248 -25.28 10.10 10.51
N GLY A 249 -25.70 10.45 11.72
CA GLY A 249 -25.36 9.72 12.94
C GLY A 249 -25.79 8.26 12.84
N TYR A 250 -27.05 8.00 12.49
CA TYR A 250 -27.54 6.63 12.25
C TYR A 250 -26.79 5.91 11.12
N LYS A 251 -26.46 6.62 10.05
CA LYS A 251 -25.65 6.05 8.98
C LYS A 251 -24.23 5.68 9.45
N TYR A 252 -23.62 6.51 10.29
CA TYR A 252 -22.30 6.25 10.83
C TYR A 252 -22.31 5.11 11.84
N ARG A 253 -23.37 4.99 12.67
CA ARG A 253 -23.63 3.81 13.51
C ARG A 253 -23.59 2.50 12.70
N ASP A 254 -24.26 2.48 11.55
CA ASP A 254 -24.29 1.29 10.69
C ASP A 254 -22.91 1.04 10.05
N ILE A 255 -22.22 2.11 9.64
CA ILE A 255 -20.84 2.02 9.11
C ILE A 255 -19.88 1.44 10.14
N MET A 256 -19.96 1.85 11.41
CA MET A 256 -19.11 1.31 12.48
C MET A 256 -19.26 -0.21 12.58
N GLN A 257 -20.50 -0.70 12.62
CA GLN A 257 -20.79 -2.13 12.69
C GLN A 257 -20.24 -2.89 11.47
N ILE A 258 -20.48 -2.39 10.27
CA ILE A 258 -20.00 -3.02 9.03
C ILE A 258 -18.47 -3.03 8.97
N GLN A 259 -17.84 -1.88 9.26
CA GLN A 259 -16.39 -1.75 9.19
C GLN A 259 -15.68 -2.60 10.25
N PHE A 260 -16.26 -2.73 11.43
CA PHE A 260 -15.77 -3.64 12.47
C PHE A 260 -15.65 -5.09 11.96
N TYR A 261 -16.67 -5.61 11.28
CA TYR A 261 -16.62 -6.96 10.72
C TYR A 261 -15.70 -7.07 9.50
N LEU A 262 -15.68 -6.07 8.63
CA LEU A 262 -14.73 -6.03 7.51
C LEU A 262 -13.27 -6.05 7.98
N ASN A 263 -12.94 -5.37 9.08
CA ASN A 263 -11.60 -5.37 9.64
C ASN A 263 -11.19 -6.73 10.20
N GLN A 264 -12.15 -7.57 10.59
CA GLN A 264 -11.92 -8.97 11.00
C GLN A 264 -11.85 -9.93 9.81
N MET A 265 -12.13 -9.45 8.59
CA MET A 265 -12.04 -10.21 7.35
C MET A 265 -11.16 -9.46 6.32
N PRO A 266 -9.88 -9.16 6.64
CA PRO A 266 -9.00 -8.40 5.76
C PRO A 266 -8.70 -9.12 4.44
N TYR A 267 -9.00 -10.42 4.38
CA TYR A 267 -8.80 -11.34 3.26
C TYR A 267 -9.85 -11.22 2.15
N LEU A 268 -10.96 -10.52 2.39
CA LEU A 268 -11.99 -10.35 1.35
C LEU A 268 -11.42 -9.54 0.17
N SER A 269 -11.64 -10.04 -1.05
CA SER A 269 -11.45 -9.25 -2.26
C SER A 269 -12.39 -8.04 -2.28
N GLU A 270 -12.07 -7.03 -3.09
CA GLU A 270 -12.93 -5.83 -3.22
C GLU A 270 -14.36 -6.17 -3.69
N MET A 271 -14.52 -7.22 -4.52
CA MET A 271 -15.84 -7.70 -4.93
C MET A 271 -16.62 -8.30 -3.75
N GLN A 272 -15.96 -9.14 -2.94
CA GLN A 272 -16.56 -9.74 -1.75
C GLN A 272 -16.89 -8.70 -0.68
N LYS A 273 -16.01 -7.70 -0.45
CA LYS A 273 -16.31 -6.58 0.46
C LYS A 273 -17.55 -5.82 0.02
N LYS A 274 -17.69 -5.52 -1.28
CA LYS A 274 -18.88 -4.84 -1.81
C LYS A 274 -20.16 -5.67 -1.61
N ALA A 275 -20.10 -6.98 -1.86
CA ALA A 275 -21.21 -7.89 -1.62
C ALA A 275 -21.59 -7.95 -0.13
N PHE A 276 -20.60 -8.11 0.75
CA PHE A 276 -20.79 -8.08 2.20
C PHE A 276 -21.47 -6.79 2.66
N VAL A 277 -20.95 -5.63 2.24
CA VAL A 277 -21.50 -4.31 2.60
C VAL A 277 -22.94 -4.13 2.11
N LYS A 278 -23.29 -4.69 0.94
CA LYS A 278 -24.65 -4.61 0.40
C LYS A 278 -25.61 -5.37 1.31
N GLU A 279 -25.30 -6.62 1.62
CA GLU A 279 -26.16 -7.48 2.44
C GLU A 279 -26.23 -6.99 3.89
N ALA A 280 -25.09 -6.59 4.47
CA ALA A 280 -25.04 -6.05 5.82
C ALA A 280 -25.97 -4.83 6.00
N LYS A 281 -26.09 -3.97 4.97
CA LYS A 281 -27.05 -2.85 5.01
C LYS A 281 -28.49 -3.29 4.93
N THR A 282 -28.79 -4.38 4.22
CA THR A 282 -30.13 -4.96 4.17
C THR A 282 -30.51 -5.47 5.55
N LEU A 283 -29.62 -6.24 6.19
CA LEU A 283 -29.81 -6.78 7.54
C LEU A 283 -29.99 -5.69 8.60
N LEU A 284 -29.17 -4.64 8.56
CA LEU A 284 -29.28 -3.53 9.52
C LEU A 284 -30.57 -2.71 9.34
N LYS A 285 -31.19 -2.74 8.15
CA LYS A 285 -32.48 -2.07 7.90
C LYS A 285 -33.68 -2.90 8.33
N SER A 286 -33.62 -4.22 8.22
CA SER A 286 -34.78 -5.08 8.47
C SER A 286 -35.14 -5.19 9.96
N GLN A 287 -34.28 -4.71 10.87
CA GLN A 287 -34.44 -4.74 12.34
C GLN A 287 -34.76 -6.14 12.92
N SER A 288 -34.73 -7.19 12.10
CA SER A 288 -35.38 -8.45 12.39
C SER A 288 -34.59 -9.31 13.37
N GLN A 289 -33.28 -9.08 13.56
CA GLN A 289 -32.48 -9.75 14.60
C GLN A 289 -31.31 -8.89 15.11
N PRO A 290 -31.16 -8.68 16.43
CA PRO A 290 -30.04 -7.91 17.01
C PRO A 290 -28.66 -8.56 16.78
N ASN A 291 -28.61 -9.85 16.43
CA ASN A 291 -27.38 -10.57 16.11
C ASN A 291 -27.19 -10.84 14.62
N GLY A 292 -28.12 -10.43 13.75
CA GLY A 292 -28.16 -10.89 12.35
C GLY A 292 -26.90 -10.55 11.56
N LEU A 293 -26.29 -9.38 11.80
CA LEU A 293 -25.03 -9.02 11.13
C LEU A 293 -23.83 -9.83 11.65
N HIS A 294 -23.82 -10.19 12.93
CA HIS A 294 -22.74 -11.00 13.51
C HIS A 294 -22.77 -12.42 12.95
N GLU A 295 -23.95 -13.04 12.95
CA GLU A 295 -24.18 -14.38 12.40
C GLU A 295 -23.88 -14.42 10.90
N TYR A 296 -24.33 -13.40 10.16
CA TYR A 296 -23.99 -13.24 8.75
C TYR A 296 -22.47 -13.14 8.51
N ALA A 297 -21.75 -12.38 9.34
CA ALA A 297 -20.30 -12.27 9.22
C ALA A 297 -19.60 -13.60 9.52
N ILE A 298 -20.06 -14.36 10.51
CA ILE A 298 -19.57 -15.72 10.79
C ILE A 298 -19.83 -16.64 9.59
N GLN A 299 -21.05 -16.66 9.08
CA GLN A 299 -21.42 -17.48 7.93
C GLN A 299 -20.52 -17.17 6.72
N LYS A 300 -20.30 -15.88 6.40
CA LYS A 300 -19.45 -15.48 5.28
C LYS A 300 -17.99 -15.84 5.48
N ALA A 301 -17.48 -15.78 6.70
CA ALA A 301 -16.14 -16.26 7.00
C ALA A 301 -16.05 -17.79 6.80
N THR A 302 -17.01 -18.55 7.34
CA THR A 302 -17.05 -20.02 7.21
C THR A 302 -17.19 -20.49 5.75
N GLU A 303 -18.06 -19.86 4.95
CA GLU A 303 -18.22 -20.16 3.51
C GLU A 303 -16.91 -20.02 2.72
N LEU A 304 -16.01 -19.15 3.18
CA LEU A 304 -14.70 -18.91 2.56
C LEU A 304 -13.58 -19.77 3.16
N GLY A 305 -13.91 -20.71 4.05
CA GLY A 305 -12.95 -21.59 4.72
C GLY A 305 -12.31 -21.00 5.99
N PHE A 306 -12.91 -19.98 6.59
CA PHE A 306 -12.42 -19.30 7.80
C PHE A 306 -13.40 -19.46 8.97
N PRO A 307 -13.44 -20.63 9.65
CA PRO A 307 -14.37 -20.86 10.75
C PRO A 307 -14.16 -19.84 11.89
N PRO A 308 -15.22 -19.52 12.67
CA PRO A 308 -15.19 -18.47 13.69
C PRO A 308 -14.10 -18.67 14.76
N GLU A 309 -13.69 -19.91 15.03
CA GLU A 309 -12.59 -20.32 15.94
C GLU A 309 -11.20 -19.86 15.46
N MET A 310 -11.00 -19.67 14.15
CA MET A 310 -9.77 -19.07 13.59
C MET A 310 -9.75 -17.54 13.74
N VAL A 311 -10.86 -16.93 14.15
CA VAL A 311 -11.04 -15.46 14.24
C VAL A 311 -11.35 -15.03 15.69
N THR A 312 -11.16 -15.89 16.71
CA THR A 312 -11.30 -15.50 18.12
C THR A 312 -9.94 -15.09 18.71
N PRO A 313 -9.91 -14.08 19.61
CA PRO A 313 -8.70 -13.70 20.36
C PRO A 313 -8.20 -14.80 21.31
N GLU A 314 -9.03 -15.81 21.56
CA GLU A 314 -8.76 -16.93 22.48
C GLU A 314 -7.83 -18.01 21.90
N ASN A 315 -7.41 -17.87 20.64
CA ASN A 315 -6.17 -18.48 20.19
C ASN A 315 -5.04 -17.44 20.34
N PRO A 316 -4.36 -17.38 21.50
CA PRO A 316 -3.30 -16.39 21.74
C PRO A 316 -2.16 -16.49 20.72
N PHE A 317 -1.98 -17.66 20.09
CA PHE A 317 -0.96 -17.86 19.06
C PHE A 317 -1.36 -17.25 17.71
N LEU A 318 -2.60 -17.44 17.25
CA LEU A 318 -3.11 -16.86 16.00
C LEU A 318 -3.46 -15.38 16.12
N SER A 319 -3.97 -14.92 17.27
CA SER A 319 -4.22 -13.50 17.52
C SER A 319 -2.92 -12.72 17.68
N ALA A 320 -1.90 -13.30 18.33
CA ALA A 320 -0.54 -12.73 18.30
C ALA A 320 0.05 -12.79 16.89
N ALA A 321 -0.08 -13.90 16.16
CA ALA A 321 0.45 -14.00 14.80
C ALA A 321 -0.24 -13.04 13.81
N MET A 322 -1.54 -12.77 13.94
CA MET A 322 -2.29 -11.88 13.04
C MET A 322 -2.33 -10.42 13.51
N SER A 323 -2.39 -10.15 14.82
CA SER A 323 -2.21 -8.80 15.39
C SER A 323 -0.77 -8.31 15.23
N LYS A 324 0.20 -9.23 15.27
CA LYS A 324 1.60 -9.00 14.95
C LYS A 324 1.97 -9.47 13.54
N CYS A 325 1.03 -9.71 12.64
CA CYS A 325 1.37 -9.85 11.20
C CYS A 325 1.84 -8.51 10.59
N GLY A 326 1.81 -7.43 11.38
CA GLY A 326 2.57 -6.20 11.14
C GLY A 326 4.02 -6.25 11.62
N ASP A 327 4.37 -7.14 12.57
CA ASP A 327 5.75 -7.45 12.95
C ASP A 327 6.16 -8.72 12.20
N SER A 328 6.82 -8.55 11.07
CA SER A 328 7.42 -9.65 10.29
C SER A 328 8.24 -10.65 11.14
N THR A 329 8.69 -10.24 12.33
CA THR A 329 9.64 -10.94 13.20
C THR A 329 9.18 -12.34 13.64
N VAL A 330 7.88 -12.56 13.92
CA VAL A 330 7.41 -13.84 14.52
C VAL A 330 7.48 -15.02 13.55
N PHE A 331 7.07 -14.84 12.29
CA PHE A 331 7.17 -15.95 11.33
C PHE A 331 8.63 -16.25 10.98
N HIS A 332 9.46 -15.21 10.87
CA HIS A 332 10.91 -15.34 10.68
C HIS A 332 11.59 -16.07 11.85
N GLU A 333 11.16 -15.84 13.09
CA GLU A 333 11.60 -16.58 14.28
C GLU A 333 11.22 -18.06 14.21
N ILE A 334 9.98 -18.40 13.82
CA ILE A 334 9.52 -19.79 13.68
C ILE A 334 10.32 -20.52 12.58
N VAL A 335 10.57 -19.84 11.46
CA VAL A 335 11.43 -20.36 10.40
C VAL A 335 12.85 -20.58 10.93
N SER A 336 13.39 -19.66 11.72
CA SER A 336 14.74 -19.73 12.28
C SER A 336 14.89 -20.64 13.51
N GLY A 337 13.78 -21.08 14.11
CA GLY A 337 13.79 -22.01 15.25
C GLY A 337 14.28 -23.41 14.88
N GLN A 338 14.36 -24.33 15.84
CA GLN A 338 14.89 -25.68 15.58
C GLN A 338 13.85 -26.67 15.03
N ALA A 339 12.60 -26.60 15.48
CA ALA A 339 11.61 -27.64 15.20
C ALA A 339 10.87 -27.46 13.85
N LEU A 340 10.90 -28.48 13.00
CA LEU A 340 10.09 -28.53 11.76
C LEU A 340 8.61 -28.79 12.07
N SER A 341 8.30 -29.54 13.13
CA SER A 341 6.92 -29.79 13.59
C SER A 341 6.17 -28.50 13.85
N ASP A 342 6.83 -27.55 14.49
CA ASP A 342 6.23 -26.28 14.92
C ASP A 342 5.95 -25.39 13.72
N LEU A 343 6.89 -25.35 12.77
CA LEU A 343 6.67 -24.72 11.48
C LEU A 343 5.48 -25.36 10.75
N LYS A 344 5.42 -26.69 10.65
CA LYS A 344 4.32 -27.39 9.97
C LYS A 344 2.97 -27.11 10.63
N ALA A 345 2.92 -27.18 11.96
CA ALA A 345 1.73 -26.90 12.73
C ALA A 345 1.26 -25.46 12.52
N PHE A 346 2.17 -24.49 12.64
CA PHE A 346 1.87 -23.08 12.42
C PHE A 346 1.45 -22.80 10.98
N TYR A 347 2.17 -23.35 10.00
CA TYR A 347 1.92 -23.10 8.59
C TYR A 347 0.61 -23.72 8.08
N LYS A 348 0.17 -24.85 8.68
CA LYS A 348 -1.18 -25.41 8.46
C LYS A 348 -2.30 -24.48 8.93
N LEU A 349 -2.04 -23.61 9.90
CA LEU A 349 -3.01 -22.62 10.37
C LEU A 349 -3.10 -21.41 9.43
N ILE A 350 -2.14 -21.24 8.51
CA ILE A 350 -2.15 -20.18 7.51
C ILE A 350 -2.96 -20.68 6.30
N PRO A 351 -4.04 -19.97 5.91
CA PRO A 351 -4.78 -20.29 4.69
C PRO A 351 -3.89 -20.21 3.45
N SER A 352 -4.08 -21.12 2.50
CA SER A 352 -3.22 -21.28 1.32
C SER A 352 -3.07 -20.01 0.49
N GLN A 353 -4.11 -19.18 0.39
CA GLN A 353 -4.06 -17.89 -0.31
C GLN A 353 -3.09 -16.86 0.33
N PHE A 354 -2.67 -17.07 1.58
CA PHE A 354 -1.69 -16.22 2.28
C PHE A 354 -0.28 -16.77 2.28
N HIS A 355 -0.07 -18.02 1.85
CA HIS A 355 1.24 -18.67 1.86
C HIS A 355 2.28 -17.84 1.12
N LEU A 356 1.98 -17.38 -0.10
CA LEU A 356 2.90 -16.54 -0.87
C LEU A 356 3.23 -15.25 -0.10
N ARG A 357 2.20 -14.55 0.40
CA ARG A 357 2.38 -13.26 1.08
C ARG A 357 3.23 -13.41 2.35
N VAL A 358 2.97 -14.44 3.17
CA VAL A 358 3.71 -14.67 4.41
C VAL A 358 5.17 -15.02 4.12
N LEU A 359 5.43 -15.80 3.07
CA LEU A 359 6.79 -16.16 2.66
C LEU A 359 7.59 -15.01 2.05
N THR A 360 6.90 -14.02 1.48
CA THR A 360 7.51 -12.89 0.75
C THR A 360 7.52 -11.58 1.52
N ASN A 361 6.89 -11.52 2.70
CA ASN A 361 6.89 -10.32 3.52
C ASN A 361 8.30 -10.05 4.09
N PRO A 362 8.93 -8.89 3.83
CA PRO A 362 10.25 -8.57 4.33
C PRO A 362 10.29 -8.38 5.84
N GLU A 363 11.44 -8.69 6.45
CA GLU A 363 11.69 -8.45 7.86
C GLU A 363 11.82 -6.94 8.12
N GLN A 364 11.10 -6.40 9.10
CA GLN A 364 10.97 -4.98 9.42
C GLN A 364 12.31 -4.26 9.55
N ASN A 365 13.35 -4.96 10.04
CA ASN A 365 14.68 -4.40 10.27
C ASN A 365 15.75 -4.85 9.27
N LYS A 366 15.49 -5.87 8.43
CA LYS A 366 16.52 -6.50 7.59
C LYS A 366 16.15 -6.68 6.13
N LYS A 367 14.93 -6.30 5.72
CA LYS A 367 14.39 -6.46 4.34
C LYS A 367 14.34 -7.92 3.82
N ASN A 368 14.95 -8.89 4.48
CA ASN A 368 14.93 -10.31 4.11
C ASN A 368 13.57 -10.95 4.38
N THR A 369 13.08 -11.76 3.46
CA THR A 369 11.80 -12.48 3.64
C THR A 369 11.98 -13.75 4.46
N ALA A 370 10.89 -14.33 4.96
CA ALA A 370 10.95 -15.61 5.66
C ALA A 370 11.57 -16.73 4.80
N LEU A 371 11.38 -16.67 3.47
CA LEU A 371 11.99 -17.63 2.56
C LEU A 371 13.52 -17.44 2.44
N HIS A 372 14.05 -16.23 2.61
CA HIS A 372 15.51 -15.99 2.69
C HIS A 372 16.11 -16.67 3.93
N TRP A 373 15.48 -16.49 5.10
CA TRP A 373 15.89 -17.15 6.34
C TRP A 373 15.80 -18.67 6.24
N ALA A 374 14.74 -19.18 5.61
CA ALA A 374 14.55 -20.61 5.41
C ALA A 374 15.70 -21.27 4.62
N THR A 375 16.45 -20.53 3.79
CA THR A 375 17.59 -21.10 3.04
C THR A 375 18.65 -21.74 3.94
N SER A 376 18.74 -21.34 5.21
CA SER A 376 19.66 -21.93 6.21
C SER A 376 19.13 -23.24 6.82
N TYR A 377 17.90 -23.63 6.49
CA TYR A 377 17.19 -24.78 7.06
C TYR A 377 16.56 -25.62 5.91
N PRO A 378 17.32 -26.54 5.29
CA PRO A 378 16.92 -27.23 4.06
C PRO A 378 15.53 -27.87 4.10
N GLU A 379 15.20 -28.60 5.16
CA GLU A 379 13.92 -29.29 5.29
C GLU A 379 12.73 -28.32 5.44
N LYS A 380 12.94 -27.21 6.16
CA LYS A 380 11.93 -26.15 6.28
C LYS A 380 11.73 -25.44 4.94
N PHE A 381 12.82 -25.11 4.25
CA PHE A 381 12.80 -24.49 2.94
C PHE A 381 12.02 -25.35 1.93
N LYS A 382 12.37 -26.63 1.82
CA LYS A 382 11.70 -27.59 0.93
C LYS A 382 10.21 -27.67 1.25
N TYR A 383 9.84 -27.76 2.53
CA TYR A 383 8.44 -27.80 2.96
C TYR A 383 7.66 -26.53 2.56
N LEU A 384 8.21 -25.35 2.87
CA LEU A 384 7.56 -24.07 2.59
C LEU A 384 7.41 -23.82 1.10
N LEU A 385 8.44 -24.08 0.30
CA LEU A 385 8.36 -23.91 -1.16
C LEU A 385 7.41 -24.93 -1.80
N SER A 386 7.41 -26.19 -1.32
CA SER A 386 6.51 -27.23 -1.83
C SER A 386 5.03 -26.91 -1.61
N SER A 387 4.72 -26.11 -0.59
CA SER A 387 3.35 -25.71 -0.27
C SER A 387 2.76 -24.66 -1.24
N LEU A 388 3.61 -24.01 -2.04
CA LEU A 388 3.20 -23.05 -3.04
C LEU A 388 2.89 -23.73 -4.38
N SER A 389 1.95 -23.16 -5.15
CA SER A 389 1.76 -23.48 -6.56
C SER A 389 2.99 -23.10 -7.39
N GLU A 390 3.19 -23.72 -8.55
CA GLU A 390 4.36 -23.45 -9.41
C GLU A 390 4.52 -21.96 -9.76
N GLU A 391 3.42 -21.28 -10.10
CA GLU A 391 3.41 -19.83 -10.36
C GLU A 391 3.85 -19.02 -9.13
N HIS A 392 3.37 -19.38 -7.95
CA HIS A 392 3.75 -18.69 -6.70
C HIS A 392 5.19 -19.00 -6.28
N ARG A 393 5.75 -20.17 -6.62
CA ARG A 393 7.16 -20.51 -6.33
C ARG A 393 8.09 -19.55 -7.05
N MET A 394 7.84 -19.28 -8.33
CA MET A 394 8.61 -18.32 -9.11
C MET A 394 8.61 -16.94 -8.43
N ASN A 395 7.42 -16.42 -8.13
CA ASN A 395 7.27 -15.14 -7.44
C ASN A 395 8.01 -15.11 -6.10
N ALA A 396 7.93 -16.19 -5.32
CA ALA A 396 8.54 -16.27 -4.01
C ALA A 396 10.08 -16.25 -4.05
N VAL A 397 10.69 -16.93 -5.03
CA VAL A 397 12.16 -17.06 -5.11
C VAL A 397 12.86 -15.88 -5.78
N THR A 398 12.11 -15.05 -6.51
CA THR A 398 12.63 -13.82 -7.14
C THR A 398 12.43 -12.56 -6.30
N VAL A 399 11.77 -12.65 -5.13
CA VAL A 399 11.67 -11.48 -4.23
C VAL A 399 13.06 -11.09 -3.75
N GLN A 400 13.36 -9.80 -3.85
CA GLN A 400 14.62 -9.20 -3.41
C GLN A 400 14.55 -8.87 -1.92
N GLY A 401 15.56 -9.33 -1.17
CA GLY A 401 15.78 -9.00 0.22
C GLY A 401 16.83 -7.90 0.42
N GLU A 402 17.69 -8.09 1.41
CA GLU A 402 18.82 -7.21 1.67
C GLU A 402 19.81 -7.17 0.49
N ASN A 403 20.36 -5.98 0.22
CA ASN A 403 21.26 -5.73 -0.92
C ASN A 403 20.64 -6.08 -2.28
N ASN A 404 19.31 -6.06 -2.40
CA ASN A 404 18.55 -6.49 -3.58
C ASN A 404 18.76 -7.96 -3.97
N ASN A 405 19.36 -8.77 -3.11
CA ASN A 405 19.62 -10.18 -3.42
C ASN A 405 18.33 -10.99 -3.31
N THR A 406 18.06 -11.85 -4.29
CA THR A 406 16.92 -12.78 -4.25
C THR A 406 17.24 -14.03 -3.43
N VAL A 407 16.24 -14.86 -3.15
CA VAL A 407 16.41 -16.17 -2.49
C VAL A 407 17.42 -17.03 -3.25
N LEU A 408 17.42 -17.01 -4.58
CA LEU A 408 18.38 -17.76 -5.41
C LEU A 408 19.84 -17.33 -5.20
N HIS A 409 20.10 -16.05 -4.92
CA HIS A 409 21.45 -15.58 -4.61
C HIS A 409 21.99 -16.22 -3.31
N TRP A 410 21.12 -16.42 -2.32
CA TRP A 410 21.46 -17.06 -1.04
C TRP A 410 21.66 -18.58 -1.14
N LEU A 411 21.32 -19.17 -2.30
CA LEU A 411 21.50 -20.58 -2.60
C LEU A 411 22.76 -20.87 -3.43
N SER A 412 23.58 -19.85 -3.75
CA SER A 412 24.75 -19.99 -4.61
C SER A 412 25.74 -21.07 -4.16
N SER A 413 25.94 -21.21 -2.85
CA SER A 413 26.78 -22.23 -2.22
C SER A 413 26.03 -23.51 -1.79
N LYS A 414 24.74 -23.62 -2.09
CA LYS A 414 23.84 -24.70 -1.63
C LYS A 414 23.26 -25.47 -2.81
N SER A 415 24.09 -26.23 -3.52
CA SER A 415 23.75 -26.90 -4.78
C SER A 415 22.45 -27.72 -4.71
N GLU A 416 22.24 -28.51 -3.65
CA GLU A 416 21.04 -29.34 -3.49
C GLU A 416 19.74 -28.50 -3.41
N LEU A 417 19.77 -27.37 -2.68
CA LEU A 417 18.61 -26.50 -2.58
C LEU A 417 18.39 -25.70 -3.86
N LEU A 418 19.47 -25.27 -4.52
CA LEU A 418 19.38 -24.61 -5.83
C LEU A 418 18.75 -25.54 -6.88
N GLU A 419 19.15 -26.82 -6.89
CA GLU A 419 18.58 -27.86 -7.76
C GLU A 419 17.08 -28.02 -7.50
N PHE A 420 16.72 -28.15 -6.22
CA PHE A 420 15.33 -28.28 -5.81
C PHE A 420 14.48 -27.10 -6.27
N VAL A 421 14.94 -25.85 -6.07
CA VAL A 421 14.22 -24.65 -6.53
C VAL A 421 14.06 -24.65 -8.03
N LEU A 422 15.15 -24.83 -8.79
CA LEU A 422 15.10 -24.76 -10.25
C LEU A 422 14.20 -25.85 -10.85
N ARG A 423 14.17 -27.06 -10.27
CA ARG A 423 13.21 -28.10 -10.68
C ARG A 423 11.78 -27.81 -10.28
N SER A 424 11.57 -27.02 -9.23
CA SER A 424 10.25 -26.67 -8.72
C SER A 424 9.54 -25.55 -9.50
N ILE A 425 10.27 -24.87 -10.40
CA ILE A 425 9.75 -23.84 -11.31
C ILE A 425 9.72 -24.37 -12.76
N PRO A 426 8.76 -23.93 -13.59
CA PRO A 426 8.68 -24.33 -14.99
C PRO A 426 9.97 -23.99 -15.76
N GLU A 427 10.38 -24.87 -16.69
CA GLU A 427 11.66 -24.74 -17.41
C GLU A 427 11.82 -23.39 -18.12
N GLU A 428 10.74 -22.89 -18.74
CA GLU A 428 10.71 -21.60 -19.44
C GLU A 428 10.99 -20.38 -18.54
N HIS A 429 10.74 -20.49 -17.23
CA HIS A 429 10.96 -19.41 -16.26
C HIS A 429 12.34 -19.46 -15.58
N ARG A 430 13.11 -20.54 -15.77
CA ARG A 430 14.41 -20.73 -15.08
C ARG A 430 15.45 -19.69 -15.46
N LEU A 431 15.53 -19.32 -16.74
CA LEU A 431 16.45 -18.27 -17.19
C LEU A 431 16.12 -16.93 -16.54
N GLN A 432 14.83 -16.56 -16.54
CA GLN A 432 14.36 -15.34 -15.88
C GLN A 432 14.72 -15.31 -14.40
N ALA A 433 14.58 -16.45 -13.71
CA ALA A 433 14.91 -16.57 -12.29
C ALA A 433 16.42 -16.40 -12.03
N LEU A 434 17.26 -17.02 -12.86
CA LEU A 434 18.72 -16.92 -12.76
C LEU A 434 19.28 -15.56 -13.21
N ALA A 435 18.56 -14.87 -14.11
CA ALA A 435 18.89 -13.53 -14.61
C ALA A 435 18.39 -12.41 -13.69
N ALA A 436 17.65 -12.73 -12.62
CA ALA A 436 17.17 -11.74 -11.67
C ALA A 436 18.37 -10.96 -11.07
N PRO A 437 18.34 -9.62 -11.08
CA PRO A 437 19.44 -8.82 -10.59
C PRO A 437 19.50 -8.83 -9.06
N GLY A 438 20.69 -8.99 -8.51
CA GLY A 438 21.03 -8.86 -7.10
C GLY A 438 21.77 -7.55 -6.81
N GLN A 439 22.67 -7.60 -5.83
CA GLN A 439 23.57 -6.50 -5.51
C GLN A 439 24.44 -6.10 -6.71
N ASN A 440 24.56 -4.80 -6.99
CA ASN A 440 25.32 -4.24 -8.12
C ASN A 440 24.84 -4.74 -9.50
N GLY A 441 23.56 -5.11 -9.61
CA GLY A 441 22.97 -5.73 -10.81
C GLY A 441 23.52 -7.10 -11.16
N ASN A 442 24.34 -7.72 -10.30
CA ASN A 442 24.89 -9.04 -10.55
C ASN A 442 23.77 -10.09 -10.49
N THR A 443 23.70 -10.94 -11.51
CA THR A 443 22.75 -12.06 -11.56
C THR A 443 23.18 -13.21 -10.65
N VAL A 444 22.31 -14.22 -10.47
CA VAL A 444 22.63 -15.42 -9.67
C VAL A 444 23.90 -16.11 -10.19
N LEU A 445 24.11 -16.16 -11.50
CA LEU A 445 25.29 -16.79 -12.10
C LEU A 445 26.60 -16.07 -11.75
N HIS A 446 26.59 -14.76 -11.51
CA HIS A 446 27.78 -14.05 -11.02
C HIS A 446 28.21 -14.60 -9.65
N TRP A 447 27.25 -14.91 -8.78
CA TRP A 447 27.51 -15.44 -7.43
C TRP A 447 27.95 -16.92 -7.43
N LEU A 448 27.88 -17.60 -8.57
CA LEU A 448 28.33 -18.99 -8.74
C LEU A 448 29.78 -19.11 -9.20
N GLU A 449 30.50 -17.99 -9.38
CA GLU A 449 31.85 -17.99 -9.96
C GLU A 449 32.86 -18.87 -9.21
N THR A 450 32.71 -19.06 -7.91
CA THR A 450 33.55 -19.93 -7.07
C THR A 450 32.84 -21.22 -6.63
N ALA A 451 31.67 -21.53 -7.18
CA ALA A 451 30.86 -22.70 -6.83
C ALA A 451 30.64 -23.60 -8.07
N PRO A 452 31.67 -24.32 -8.55
CA PRO A 452 31.62 -25.08 -9.80
C PRO A 452 30.48 -26.12 -9.84
N THR A 453 30.18 -26.76 -8.72
CA THR A 453 29.07 -27.71 -8.61
C THR A 453 27.72 -27.04 -8.83
N SER A 454 27.42 -25.95 -8.10
CA SER A 454 26.19 -25.17 -8.27
C SER A 454 26.08 -24.56 -9.66
N LEU A 455 27.20 -24.12 -10.24
CA LEU A 455 27.27 -23.56 -11.59
C LEU A 455 26.90 -24.60 -12.66
N SER A 456 27.54 -25.77 -12.65
CA SER A 456 27.23 -26.85 -13.61
C SER A 456 25.77 -27.29 -13.51
N LEU A 457 25.27 -27.40 -12.28
CA LEU A 457 23.89 -27.72 -11.99
C LEU A 457 22.93 -26.67 -12.57
N ALA A 458 23.12 -25.38 -12.24
CA ALA A 458 22.27 -24.30 -12.74
C ALA A 458 22.22 -24.25 -14.27
N LEU A 459 23.38 -24.41 -14.93
CA LEU A 459 23.46 -24.46 -16.40
C LEU A 459 22.78 -25.69 -16.98
N SER A 460 22.97 -26.87 -16.39
CA SER A 460 22.36 -28.11 -16.89
C SER A 460 20.83 -28.11 -16.83
N LEU A 461 20.23 -27.36 -15.89
CA LEU A 461 18.78 -27.19 -15.76
C LEU A 461 18.18 -26.11 -16.67
N LEU A 462 19.01 -25.33 -17.36
CA LEU A 462 18.59 -24.41 -18.41
C LEU A 462 18.48 -25.15 -19.77
N PRO A 463 17.51 -24.73 -20.62
CA PRO A 463 17.50 -25.11 -22.02
C PRO A 463 18.87 -24.84 -22.66
N GLN A 464 19.35 -25.80 -23.45
CA GLN A 464 20.69 -25.72 -24.01
C GLN A 464 20.91 -24.41 -24.81
N SER A 465 19.90 -23.94 -25.55
CA SER A 465 19.98 -22.67 -26.30
C SER A 465 20.15 -21.40 -25.44
N GLN A 466 19.81 -21.46 -24.15
CA GLN A 466 19.80 -20.31 -23.22
C GLN A 466 21.05 -20.25 -22.33
N ARG A 467 21.88 -21.31 -22.29
CA ARG A 467 23.02 -21.41 -21.36
C ARG A 467 24.07 -20.33 -21.62
N LEU A 468 24.43 -20.12 -22.88
CA LEU A 468 25.40 -19.09 -23.25
C LEU A 468 24.85 -17.68 -22.99
N GLU A 469 23.57 -17.44 -23.31
CA GLU A 469 22.91 -16.16 -23.04
C GLU A 469 23.01 -15.80 -21.55
N ALA A 470 22.63 -16.73 -20.68
CA ALA A 470 22.67 -16.56 -19.23
C ALA A 470 24.06 -16.14 -18.71
N LEU A 471 25.13 -16.74 -19.25
CA LEU A 471 26.52 -16.45 -18.87
C LEU A 471 27.02 -15.07 -19.32
N THR A 472 26.39 -14.50 -20.35
CA THR A 472 26.79 -13.23 -20.98
C THR A 472 25.99 -12.02 -20.51
N VAL A 473 24.95 -12.21 -19.69
CA VAL A 473 24.21 -11.11 -19.06
C VAL A 473 25.17 -10.28 -18.22
N ALA A 474 25.28 -8.98 -18.53
CA ALA A 474 26.13 -8.04 -17.82
C ALA A 474 25.42 -7.48 -16.59
N GLY A 475 26.16 -7.37 -15.47
CA GLY A 475 25.72 -6.61 -14.29
C GLY A 475 25.85 -5.08 -14.50
N GLU A 476 25.59 -4.29 -13.46
CA GLU A 476 25.65 -2.81 -13.55
C GLU A 476 27.05 -2.29 -13.90
N GLN A 477 28.10 -3.04 -13.54
CA GLN A 477 29.49 -2.68 -13.84
C GLN A 477 29.93 -3.13 -15.25
N GLY A 478 29.01 -3.63 -16.08
CA GLY A 478 29.28 -4.08 -17.45
C GLY A 478 29.99 -5.43 -17.57
N ALA A 479 30.46 -6.01 -16.46
CA ALA A 479 31.04 -7.34 -16.42
C ALA A 479 29.94 -8.42 -16.39
N SER A 480 30.10 -9.48 -17.18
CA SER A 480 29.22 -10.65 -17.19
C SER A 480 29.70 -11.73 -16.21
N ALA A 481 28.86 -12.72 -15.88
CA ALA A 481 29.27 -13.85 -15.04
C ALA A 481 30.50 -14.56 -15.64
N LEU A 482 30.53 -14.70 -16.96
CA LEU A 482 31.66 -15.26 -17.70
C LEU A 482 32.96 -14.47 -17.49
N HIS A 483 32.87 -13.14 -17.39
CA HIS A 483 34.03 -12.27 -17.14
C HIS A 483 34.76 -12.65 -15.86
N TRP A 484 34.02 -13.01 -14.81
CA TRP A 484 34.60 -13.42 -13.53
C TRP A 484 35.04 -14.88 -13.53
N ILE A 485 34.20 -15.78 -14.07
CA ILE A 485 34.45 -17.23 -14.17
C ILE A 485 35.73 -17.54 -14.95
N LYS A 486 36.10 -16.74 -15.96
CA LYS A 486 37.32 -16.98 -16.75
C LYS A 486 38.59 -17.07 -15.90
N SER A 487 38.62 -16.40 -14.76
CA SER A 487 39.76 -16.42 -13.83
C SER A 487 39.75 -17.63 -12.87
N LYS A 488 38.75 -18.51 -12.96
CA LYS A 488 38.50 -19.64 -12.05
C LYS A 488 38.51 -20.96 -12.83
N PRO A 489 39.62 -21.73 -12.82
CA PRO A 489 39.77 -22.92 -13.67
C PRO A 489 38.67 -23.98 -13.49
N GLU A 490 38.28 -24.29 -12.25
CA GLU A 490 37.27 -25.33 -11.98
C GLU A 490 35.86 -24.92 -12.42
N SER A 491 35.49 -23.66 -12.19
CA SER A 491 34.21 -23.11 -12.67
C SER A 491 34.17 -23.02 -14.18
N MET A 492 35.30 -22.70 -14.82
CA MET A 492 35.40 -22.71 -16.28
C MET A 492 35.26 -24.13 -16.85
N LYS A 493 35.86 -25.15 -16.22
CA LYS A 493 35.65 -26.56 -16.60
C LYS A 493 34.17 -26.95 -16.49
N ALA A 494 33.50 -26.51 -15.42
CA ALA A 494 32.07 -26.73 -15.21
C ALA A 494 31.20 -26.07 -16.28
N VAL A 495 31.55 -24.85 -16.73
CA VAL A 495 30.88 -24.21 -17.87
C VAL A 495 31.07 -25.03 -19.15
N LEU A 496 32.31 -25.42 -19.45
CA LEU A 496 32.64 -26.14 -20.69
C LEU A 496 31.98 -27.51 -20.77
N SER A 497 31.78 -28.20 -19.65
CA SER A 497 31.07 -29.49 -19.64
C SER A 497 29.56 -29.37 -19.87
N CYS A 498 28.98 -28.19 -19.65
CA CYS A 498 27.55 -27.93 -19.84
C CYS A 498 27.21 -27.28 -21.18
N LEU A 499 28.19 -26.81 -21.96
CA LEU A 499 27.95 -26.17 -23.26
C LEU A 499 28.16 -27.15 -24.41
N SER A 500 27.39 -26.97 -25.48
CA SER A 500 27.61 -27.71 -26.72
C SER A 500 28.85 -27.23 -27.48
N LYS A 501 29.30 -28.01 -28.45
CA LYS A 501 30.44 -27.62 -29.32
C LYS A 501 30.21 -26.27 -30.01
N ALA A 502 28.99 -25.99 -30.48
CA ALA A 502 28.64 -24.73 -31.12
C ALA A 502 28.70 -23.55 -30.14
N GLU A 503 28.18 -23.73 -28.92
CA GLU A 503 28.24 -22.72 -27.87
C GLU A 503 29.67 -22.49 -27.38
N CYS A 504 30.50 -23.54 -27.25
CA CYS A 504 31.92 -23.40 -26.94
C CYS A 504 32.67 -22.58 -28.01
N GLN A 505 32.30 -22.71 -29.29
CA GLN A 505 32.86 -21.87 -30.36
C GLN A 505 32.40 -20.40 -30.22
N ALA A 506 31.12 -20.18 -29.92
CA ALA A 506 30.59 -18.84 -29.69
C ALA A 506 31.21 -18.19 -28.44
N LEU A 507 31.36 -18.95 -27.35
CA LEU A 507 32.04 -18.58 -26.12
C LEU A 507 33.49 -18.12 -26.39
N ASN A 508 34.22 -18.86 -27.23
CA ASN A 508 35.57 -18.48 -27.62
C ASN A 508 35.61 -17.13 -28.38
N LYS A 509 34.60 -16.83 -29.20
CA LYS A 509 34.49 -15.51 -29.86
C LYS A 509 34.24 -14.39 -28.84
N VAL A 510 33.41 -14.63 -27.82
CA VAL A 510 33.14 -13.69 -26.72
C VAL A 510 34.41 -13.46 -25.90
N LEU A 511 35.07 -14.53 -25.46
CA LEU A 511 36.31 -14.47 -24.67
C LEU A 511 37.45 -13.77 -25.42
N LYS A 512 37.60 -13.98 -26.74
CA LYS A 512 38.61 -13.29 -27.56
C LYS A 512 38.45 -11.78 -27.60
N LYS A 513 37.23 -11.24 -27.42
CA LYS A 513 36.99 -9.80 -27.33
C LYS A 513 37.36 -9.24 -25.95
N GLU A 514 37.50 -10.08 -24.92
CA GLU A 514 37.67 -9.68 -23.51
C GLU A 514 39.05 -10.02 -22.88
N LEU A 515 40.04 -10.49 -23.64
CA LEU A 515 41.28 -11.07 -23.08
C LEU A 515 42.60 -10.42 -23.56
N PRO A 516 43.51 -10.05 -22.63
CA PRO A 516 44.96 -9.91 -22.85
C PRO A 516 45.69 -11.27 -22.89
N SER A 517 46.93 -11.27 -23.38
CA SER A 517 47.75 -12.42 -23.81
C SER A 517 48.08 -13.53 -22.79
N SER A 518 47.67 -13.46 -21.52
CA SER A 518 48.31 -14.20 -20.41
C SER A 518 47.69 -15.54 -19.96
N CYS A 519 46.53 -15.98 -20.49
CA CYS A 519 45.91 -17.24 -20.04
C CYS A 519 46.22 -18.44 -20.95
N SER A 520 47.35 -19.13 -20.72
CA SER A 520 47.75 -20.35 -21.44
C SER A 520 46.86 -21.57 -21.14
N GLU A 521 46.47 -21.78 -19.88
CA GLU A 521 45.66 -22.93 -19.44
C GLU A 521 44.24 -22.93 -20.02
N LEU A 522 43.59 -21.76 -20.10
CA LEU A 522 42.29 -21.57 -20.74
C LEU A 522 42.32 -21.95 -22.23
N ARG A 523 43.42 -21.61 -22.93
CA ARG A 523 43.59 -21.96 -24.35
C ARG A 523 43.66 -23.48 -24.53
N THR A 524 44.38 -24.19 -23.66
CA THR A 524 44.49 -25.65 -23.68
C THR A 524 43.13 -26.33 -23.42
N LEU A 525 42.37 -25.83 -22.44
CA LEU A 525 41.02 -26.33 -22.11
C LEU A 525 40.02 -26.11 -23.26
N LEU A 526 40.07 -24.94 -23.92
CA LEU A 526 39.24 -24.65 -25.09
C LEU A 526 39.63 -25.50 -26.30
N GLN A 527 40.93 -25.72 -26.53
CA GLN A 527 41.41 -26.58 -27.62
C GLN A 527 40.98 -28.04 -27.47
N LYS A 528 40.98 -28.58 -26.25
CA LYS A 528 40.54 -29.96 -25.97
C LYS A 528 39.04 -30.19 -26.24
N ASN A 529 38.22 -29.13 -26.19
CA ASN A 529 36.77 -29.20 -26.38
C ASN A 529 36.29 -28.70 -27.76
N MET A 530 37.21 -28.26 -28.64
CA MET A 530 36.91 -27.95 -30.05
C MET A 530 36.87 -29.24 -30.89
N PRO A 531 36.07 -29.31 -31.97
CA PRO A 531 36.20 -30.42 -32.91
C PRO A 531 37.62 -30.43 -33.50
N ILE A 532 38.24 -31.61 -33.53
CA ILE A 532 39.49 -31.85 -34.26
C ILE A 532 39.28 -31.30 -35.67
N ARG A 533 40.06 -30.29 -36.06
CA ARG A 533 40.09 -29.87 -37.47
C ARG A 533 40.44 -31.12 -38.26
N ALA A 534 39.54 -31.56 -39.15
CA ALA A 534 39.93 -32.47 -40.21
C ALA A 534 41.10 -31.80 -40.95
N THR A 535 42.29 -32.36 -40.75
CA THR A 535 43.50 -31.98 -41.47
C THR A 535 43.27 -32.34 -42.92
N VAL A 536 42.87 -31.36 -43.74
CA VAL A 536 43.10 -31.44 -45.18
C VAL A 536 44.60 -31.27 -45.35
N SER A 537 45.27 -32.39 -45.59
CA SER A 537 46.64 -32.44 -46.09
C SER A 537 46.70 -31.62 -47.38
N PHE A 538 47.33 -30.45 -47.33
CA PHE A 538 47.72 -29.75 -48.54
C PHE A 538 49.06 -30.32 -48.99
N PHE A 539 49.00 -31.21 -49.97
CA PHE A 539 50.13 -31.46 -50.86
C PHE A 539 50.55 -30.13 -51.49
N SER A 540 51.86 -29.87 -51.39
CA SER A 540 52.58 -28.81 -52.07
C SER A 540 52.26 -28.79 -53.57
N LEU A 541 51.86 -27.64 -54.10
CA LEU A 541 52.17 -27.24 -55.48
C LEU A 541 52.38 -25.71 -55.53
N LYS A 542 53.59 -25.36 -55.97
CA LYS A 542 54.08 -24.02 -56.29
C LYS A 542 53.50 -23.51 -57.61
N ASN A 543 53.73 -22.21 -57.84
CA ASN A 543 53.76 -21.49 -59.13
C ASN A 543 52.38 -21.01 -59.62
N SER A 544 52.09 -19.71 -59.48
CA SER A 544 52.46 -18.59 -60.38
C SER A 544 51.39 -18.39 -61.44
N ASP A 545 50.58 -17.34 -61.29
CA ASP A 545 50.29 -16.32 -62.31
C ASP A 545 49.20 -15.35 -61.80
N PHE A 546 49.50 -14.06 -61.93
CA PHE A 546 48.62 -12.89 -61.79
C PHE A 546 47.53 -12.87 -62.91
N PRO A 547 46.63 -11.85 -63.08
CA PRO A 547 46.32 -10.65 -62.29
C PRO A 547 44.80 -10.25 -62.13
N VAL A 548 44.56 -9.35 -61.15
CA VAL A 548 43.70 -8.11 -61.15
C VAL A 548 42.15 -8.18 -61.33
N PRO A 549 41.37 -7.37 -60.56
CA PRO A 549 39.91 -7.43 -60.51
C PRO A 549 39.20 -6.47 -61.48
N VAL A 550 38.02 -6.85 -61.96
CA VAL A 550 37.10 -5.97 -62.69
C VAL A 550 35.84 -5.71 -61.86
N LYS A 551 35.52 -4.43 -61.72
CA LYS A 551 34.34 -3.86 -61.09
C LYS A 551 33.09 -4.02 -61.97
N ASN A 552 31.96 -4.04 -61.26
CA ASN A 552 30.66 -3.43 -61.58
C ASN A 552 29.55 -4.23 -62.28
N VAL A 553 28.36 -3.85 -61.81
CA VAL A 553 27.01 -3.87 -62.40
C VAL A 553 26.12 -5.09 -62.11
N GLY A 554 25.30 -4.90 -61.07
CA GLY A 554 23.85 -4.74 -61.25
C GLY A 554 23.06 -5.95 -61.72
N LEU A 555 22.32 -6.56 -60.79
CA LEU A 555 21.12 -7.35 -61.10
C LEU A 555 19.99 -6.93 -60.16
N THR A 556 19.07 -6.16 -60.72
CA THR A 556 17.65 -6.11 -60.34
C THR A 556 17.03 -7.48 -60.56
N LEU A 557 16.29 -8.00 -59.58
CA LEU A 557 15.23 -8.97 -59.83
C LEU A 557 14.02 -8.64 -58.95
N SER A 558 12.89 -8.59 -59.65
CA SER A 558 11.49 -8.59 -59.24
C SER A 558 11.14 -9.56 -58.12
#